data_AF-A0A8X8G517-F1
#
_entry.id   AF-A0A8X8G517-F1
#
_cell.length_a   1.000
_cell.length_b   1.000
_cell.length_c   1.000
_cell.angle_alpha   90.00
_cell.angle_beta   90.00
_cell.angle_gamma   90.00
#
_symmetry.space_group_name_H-M   'P 1'
#
loop_
_entity.id
_entity.type
_entity.pdbx_description
1 polymer ?
#
loop_
_entity_poly.entity_id
_entity_poly.type
_entity_poly.pdbx_seq_one_letter_code
_entity_poly.pdbx_strand_id
1 'polypeptide(L)'
;MQTEESRNITRANTAGAVLRAWIAAAMRYEGAPASAARLAILIPSMPEPHHVSQQLYELKKAGFVEKAGQLSDRSRKPVWRLTDDAEMDWIDDLESMLREIAEAARGRSTDELYSDRVAVRREMTALMQDRGLRTKSEILAGCPSAKSEHEVSQILHDLVREGIVVAEGESRKRLYWLPASNQGELEFASPESEEFTLERAEGKLRLVFQRGQVAKRKTQFRNGIQLQYDPSGYLLDITIHLKEIAHV
;
A
#
# COMPACT_ATOMS: atom_id res chain seq x y z
N MET A 1 -7.24 7.31 -36.19
CA MET A 1 -7.85 6.59 -37.33
C MET A 1 -7.84 5.10 -36.99
N GLN A 2 -8.91 4.59 -36.37
CA GLN A 2 -8.98 3.17 -35.98
C GLN A 2 -9.27 2.30 -37.21
N THR A 3 -8.49 1.25 -37.43
CA THR A 3 -8.58 0.31 -38.56
C THR A 3 -9.80 -0.60 -38.45
N GLU A 4 -10.35 -1.06 -39.59
CA GLU A 4 -11.50 -2.00 -39.63
C GLU A 4 -11.26 -3.30 -38.84
N GLU A 5 -10.00 -3.75 -38.72
CA GLU A 5 -9.61 -4.86 -37.84
C GLU A 5 -9.90 -4.60 -36.35
N SER A 6 -9.72 -3.37 -35.87
CA SER A 6 -9.98 -2.99 -34.48
C SER A 6 -11.48 -3.06 -34.15
N ARG A 7 -12.36 -2.85 -35.15
CA ARG A 7 -13.81 -2.97 -35.01
C ARG A 7 -14.30 -4.43 -35.08
N ASN A 8 -13.58 -5.31 -35.77
CA ASN A 8 -13.94 -6.73 -35.86
C ASN A 8 -13.58 -7.51 -34.59
N ILE A 9 -12.49 -7.15 -33.91
CA ILE A 9 -12.10 -7.77 -32.64
C ILE A 9 -13.10 -7.44 -31.52
N THR A 10 -13.80 -6.30 -31.59
CA THR A 10 -14.75 -5.86 -30.55
C THR A 10 -16.20 -6.30 -30.80
N ARG A 11 -16.61 -6.59 -32.04
CA ARG A 11 -18.02 -6.86 -32.41
C ARG A 11 -18.44 -8.33 -32.51
N ALA A 12 -17.51 -9.29 -32.43
CA ALA A 12 -17.87 -10.70 -32.47
C ALA A 12 -18.42 -11.17 -31.11
N ASN A 13 -19.69 -11.61 -31.06
CA ASN A 13 -20.42 -12.02 -29.86
C ASN A 13 -19.89 -13.34 -29.25
N THR A 14 -18.64 -13.31 -28.81
CA THR A 14 -17.83 -14.42 -28.29
C THR A 14 -17.43 -14.09 -26.86
N ALA A 15 -17.23 -15.11 -26.02
CA ALA A 15 -16.78 -14.94 -24.63
C ALA A 15 -15.52 -14.05 -24.50
N GLY A 16 -14.64 -14.07 -25.51
CA GLY A 16 -13.47 -13.20 -25.58
C GLY A 16 -13.79 -11.72 -25.75
N ALA A 17 -14.80 -11.35 -26.56
CA ALA A 17 -15.19 -9.95 -26.75
C ALA A 17 -15.83 -9.35 -25.51
N VAL A 18 -16.69 -10.12 -24.84
CA VAL A 18 -17.29 -9.73 -23.56
C VAL A 18 -16.19 -9.50 -22.51
N LEU A 19 -15.23 -10.41 -22.40
CA LEU A 19 -14.10 -10.25 -21.47
C LEU A 19 -13.23 -9.03 -21.82
N ARG A 20 -13.02 -8.72 -23.09
CA ARG A 20 -12.29 -7.50 -23.51
C ARG A 20 -13.01 -6.23 -23.07
N ALA A 21 -14.33 -6.17 -23.20
CA ALA A 21 -15.13 -5.04 -22.70
C ALA A 21 -14.95 -4.87 -21.19
N TRP A 22 -15.03 -5.96 -20.42
CA TRP A 22 -14.80 -5.95 -18.96
C TRP A 22 -13.40 -5.49 -18.59
N ILE A 23 -12.37 -5.92 -19.31
CA ILE A 23 -10.99 -5.49 -19.09
C ILE A 23 -10.83 -3.99 -19.36
N ALA A 24 -11.37 -3.49 -20.47
CA ALA A 24 -11.31 -2.07 -20.80
C ALA A 24 -12.04 -1.21 -19.75
N ALA A 25 -13.24 -1.62 -19.33
CA ALA A 25 -13.98 -0.97 -18.25
C ALA A 25 -13.22 -0.98 -16.92
N ALA A 26 -12.61 -2.12 -16.55
CA ALA A 26 -11.79 -2.22 -15.34
C ALA A 26 -10.54 -1.32 -15.37
N MET A 27 -9.88 -1.20 -16.53
CA MET A 27 -8.75 -0.27 -16.69
C MET A 27 -9.21 1.20 -16.61
N ARG A 28 -10.40 1.50 -17.14
CA ARG A 28 -11.00 2.84 -17.05
C ARG A 28 -11.32 3.22 -15.61
N TYR A 29 -11.87 2.28 -14.85
CA TYR A 29 -12.14 2.43 -13.41
C TYR A 29 -10.86 2.63 -12.60
N GLU A 30 -9.82 1.83 -12.86
CA GLU A 30 -8.56 1.90 -12.11
C GLU A 30 -7.82 3.23 -12.36
N GLY A 31 -7.88 3.78 -13.57
CA GLY A 31 -7.28 5.07 -13.94
C GLY A 31 -5.75 5.11 -13.94
N ALA A 32 -5.09 4.01 -13.56
CA ALA A 32 -3.65 3.86 -13.49
C ALA A 32 -3.19 2.55 -14.17
N PRO A 33 -1.89 2.41 -14.51
CA PRO A 33 -1.37 1.17 -15.09
C PRO A 33 -1.60 -0.03 -14.16
N ALA A 34 -2.16 -1.11 -14.70
CA ALA A 34 -2.59 -2.28 -13.94
C ALA A 34 -2.03 -3.59 -14.51
N SER A 35 -1.84 -4.58 -13.64
CA SER A 35 -1.45 -5.94 -14.04
C SER A 35 -2.68 -6.78 -14.41
N ALA A 36 -2.48 -7.85 -15.19
CA ALA A 36 -3.56 -8.80 -15.51
C ALA A 36 -4.21 -9.40 -14.26
N ALA A 37 -3.44 -9.61 -13.19
CA ALA A 37 -3.96 -10.12 -11.92
C ALA A 37 -4.83 -9.09 -11.20
N ARG A 38 -4.44 -7.81 -11.21
CA ARG A 38 -5.25 -6.73 -10.63
C ARG A 38 -6.58 -6.58 -11.38
N LEU A 39 -6.55 -6.60 -12.70
CA LEU A 39 -7.74 -6.48 -13.54
C LEU A 39 -8.68 -7.67 -13.38
N ALA A 40 -8.16 -8.90 -13.28
CA ALA A 40 -8.95 -10.09 -13.03
C ALA A 40 -9.83 -9.97 -11.76
N ILE A 41 -9.33 -9.32 -10.72
CA ILE A 41 -10.03 -9.20 -9.44
C ILE A 41 -11.10 -8.10 -9.48
N LEU A 42 -10.95 -7.09 -10.34
CA LEU A 42 -11.96 -6.04 -10.52
C LEU A 42 -13.17 -6.52 -11.33
N ILE A 43 -12.98 -7.53 -12.16
CA ILE A 43 -14.04 -8.05 -13.03
C ILE A 43 -14.98 -8.94 -12.22
N PRO A 44 -16.32 -8.73 -12.29
CA PRO A 44 -17.29 -9.48 -11.49
C PRO A 44 -17.15 -11.00 -11.60
N SER A 45 -16.94 -11.52 -12.81
CA SER A 45 -16.82 -12.96 -13.07
C SER A 45 -15.52 -13.60 -12.58
N MET A 46 -14.57 -12.82 -12.04
CA MET A 46 -13.26 -13.30 -11.55
C MET A 46 -12.52 -14.20 -12.57
N PRO A 47 -12.30 -13.73 -13.81
CA PRO A 47 -11.59 -14.50 -14.81
C PRO A 47 -10.16 -14.80 -14.36
N GLU A 48 -9.62 -15.97 -14.72
CA GLU A 48 -8.22 -16.26 -14.41
C GLU A 48 -7.27 -15.22 -15.02
N PRO A 49 -6.20 -14.81 -14.30
CA PRO A 49 -5.22 -13.83 -14.81
C PRO A 49 -4.58 -14.21 -16.14
N HIS A 50 -4.48 -15.52 -16.45
CA HIS A 50 -3.99 -15.99 -17.74
C HIS A 50 -4.92 -15.59 -18.89
N HIS A 51 -6.24 -15.76 -18.73
CA HIS A 51 -7.24 -15.35 -19.72
C HIS A 51 -7.25 -13.82 -19.90
N VAL A 52 -7.16 -13.06 -18.81
CA VAL A 52 -7.03 -11.60 -18.86
C VAL A 52 -5.77 -11.20 -19.63
N SER A 53 -4.64 -11.86 -19.37
CA SER A 53 -3.39 -11.59 -20.08
C SER A 53 -3.52 -11.86 -21.58
N GLN A 54 -4.18 -12.93 -22.00
CA GLN A 54 -4.40 -13.22 -23.42
C GLN A 54 -5.22 -12.10 -24.08
N GLN A 55 -6.30 -11.65 -23.45
CA GLN A 55 -7.16 -10.60 -24.00
C GLN A 55 -6.48 -9.22 -24.02
N LEU A 56 -5.60 -8.92 -23.07
CA LEU A 56 -4.78 -7.70 -23.10
C LEU A 56 -3.85 -7.65 -24.32
N TYR A 57 -3.33 -8.78 -24.79
CA TYR A 57 -2.54 -8.81 -26.03
C TYR A 57 -3.40 -8.54 -27.27
N GLU A 58 -4.64 -9.01 -27.30
CA GLU A 58 -5.57 -8.70 -28.40
C GLU A 58 -5.97 -7.21 -28.39
N LEU A 59 -6.27 -6.65 -27.21
CA LEU A 59 -6.51 -5.21 -27.05
C LEU A 59 -5.28 -4.38 -27.44
N LYS A 60 -4.07 -4.88 -27.17
CA LYS A 60 -2.82 -4.24 -27.57
C LYS A 60 -2.66 -4.22 -29.08
N LYS A 61 -2.90 -5.36 -29.76
CA LYS A 61 -2.85 -5.45 -31.23
C LYS A 61 -3.84 -4.47 -31.88
N ALA A 62 -5.01 -4.32 -31.27
CA ALA A 62 -6.06 -3.41 -31.74
C ALA A 62 -5.79 -1.92 -31.38
N GLY A 63 -4.75 -1.61 -30.60
CA GLY A 63 -4.32 -0.25 -30.27
C GLY A 63 -4.99 0.40 -29.06
N PHE A 64 -5.80 -0.34 -28.29
CA PHE A 64 -6.54 0.19 -27.13
C PHE A 64 -5.70 0.26 -25.85
N VAL A 65 -4.71 -0.62 -25.72
CA VAL A 65 -3.85 -0.69 -24.54
C VAL A 65 -2.39 -0.79 -24.95
N GLU A 66 -1.53 -0.32 -24.08
CA GLU A 66 -0.09 -0.44 -24.25
C GLU A 66 0.60 -0.88 -22.96
N LYS A 67 1.83 -1.38 -23.12
CA LYS A 67 2.64 -1.84 -22.00
C LYS A 67 3.32 -0.63 -21.37
N ALA A 68 2.89 -0.26 -20.17
CA ALA A 68 3.45 0.86 -19.41
C ALA A 68 4.76 0.50 -18.70
N GLY A 69 5.06 -0.79 -18.52
CA GLY A 69 6.27 -1.25 -17.87
C GLY A 69 6.18 -2.69 -17.39
N GLN A 70 6.89 -2.99 -16.31
CA GLN A 70 6.81 -4.26 -15.60
C GLN A 70 6.68 -4.00 -14.09
N LEU A 71 6.02 -4.90 -13.38
CA LEU A 71 6.03 -4.89 -11.94
C LEU A 71 7.48 -4.99 -11.44
N SER A 72 7.78 -4.23 -10.39
CA SER A 72 9.11 -4.18 -9.75
C SER A 72 9.43 -5.42 -8.91
N ASP A 73 8.53 -6.41 -8.88
CA ASP A 73 8.71 -7.67 -8.16
C ASP A 73 9.48 -8.70 -9.01
N ARG A 74 9.79 -9.86 -8.40
CA ARG A 74 10.49 -10.96 -9.09
C ARG A 74 9.74 -11.49 -10.32
N SER A 75 8.43 -11.25 -10.42
CA SER A 75 7.61 -11.78 -11.52
C SER A 75 7.86 -11.06 -12.84
N ARG A 76 8.35 -9.80 -12.80
CA ARG A 76 8.53 -8.93 -13.98
C ARG A 76 7.32 -8.91 -14.91
N LYS A 77 6.12 -9.15 -14.35
CA LYS A 77 4.88 -9.24 -15.14
C LYS A 77 4.57 -7.87 -15.75
N PRO A 78 4.08 -7.83 -17.00
CA PRO A 78 3.77 -6.57 -17.66
C PRO A 78 2.64 -5.82 -16.94
N VAL A 79 2.80 -4.51 -16.81
CA VAL A 79 1.73 -3.57 -16.43
C VAL A 79 1.24 -2.87 -17.70
N TRP A 80 -0.07 -2.69 -17.76
CA TRP A 80 -0.79 -2.25 -18.94
C TRP A 80 -1.54 -0.96 -18.62
N ARG A 81 -1.62 -0.05 -19.58
CA ARG A 81 -2.45 1.15 -19.50
C ARG A 81 -3.29 1.31 -20.75
N LEU A 82 -4.41 2.03 -20.63
CA LEU A 82 -5.16 2.50 -21.79
C LEU A 82 -4.31 3.53 -22.54
N THR A 83 -4.41 3.52 -23.86
CA THR A 83 -3.83 4.59 -24.68
C THR A 83 -4.65 5.87 -24.48
N ASP A 84 -4.02 7.04 -24.60
CA ASP A 84 -4.68 8.33 -24.36
C ASP A 84 -5.86 8.58 -25.33
N ASP A 85 -5.80 7.98 -26.52
CA ASP A 85 -6.83 8.02 -27.57
C ASP A 85 -7.79 6.81 -27.56
N ALA A 86 -7.83 6.03 -26.47
CA ALA A 86 -8.66 4.83 -26.39
C ALA A 86 -10.16 5.18 -26.28
N GLU A 87 -10.82 5.36 -27.42
CA GLU A 87 -12.28 5.47 -27.51
C GLU A 87 -12.95 4.12 -27.18
N MET A 88 -13.94 4.14 -26.28
CA MET A 88 -14.63 2.95 -25.76
C MET A 88 -16.05 2.78 -26.31
N ASP A 89 -16.39 3.47 -27.41
CA ASP A 89 -17.73 3.50 -28.03
C ASP A 89 -18.22 2.13 -28.53
N TRP A 90 -17.37 1.12 -28.49
CA TRP A 90 -17.69 -0.28 -28.80
C TRP A 90 -18.21 -1.06 -27.58
N ILE A 91 -18.27 -0.44 -26.41
CA ILE A 91 -18.83 -1.01 -25.18
C ILE A 91 -20.24 -0.41 -25.00
N ASP A 92 -21.26 -1.21 -25.32
CA ASP A 92 -22.66 -0.76 -25.35
C ASP A 92 -23.20 -0.32 -23.97
N ASP A 93 -22.64 -0.81 -22.86
CA ASP A 93 -23.10 -0.50 -21.50
C ASP A 93 -21.95 -0.25 -20.51
N LEU A 94 -21.04 0.66 -20.88
CA LEU A 94 -19.86 0.98 -20.07
C LEU A 94 -20.23 1.48 -18.67
N GLU A 95 -21.29 2.28 -18.53
CA GLU A 95 -21.70 2.82 -17.23
C GLU A 95 -22.19 1.74 -16.26
N SER A 96 -23.00 0.78 -16.72
CA SER A 96 -23.40 -0.34 -15.87
C SER A 96 -22.20 -1.20 -15.47
N MET A 97 -21.31 -1.50 -16.43
CA MET A 97 -20.10 -2.26 -16.15
C MET A 97 -19.20 -1.57 -15.11
N LEU A 98 -19.01 -0.24 -15.20
CA LEU A 98 -18.26 0.52 -14.21
C LEU A 98 -18.93 0.50 -12.83
N ARG A 99 -20.27 0.53 -12.78
CA ARG A 99 -21.01 0.42 -11.51
C ARG A 99 -20.81 -0.97 -10.89
N GLU A 100 -20.93 -2.03 -11.67
CA GLU A 100 -20.69 -3.40 -11.22
C GLU A 100 -19.25 -3.61 -10.75
N ILE A 101 -18.26 -3.03 -11.46
CA ILE A 101 -16.85 -3.05 -11.01
C ILE A 101 -16.70 -2.28 -9.70
N ALA A 102 -17.31 -1.11 -9.56
CA ALA A 102 -17.25 -0.32 -8.34
C ALA A 102 -17.90 -1.05 -7.15
N GLU A 103 -19.02 -1.73 -7.38
CA GLU A 103 -19.69 -2.57 -6.39
C GLU A 103 -18.86 -3.80 -6.04
N ALA A 104 -18.30 -4.50 -7.03
CA ALA A 104 -17.37 -5.60 -6.83
C ALA A 104 -16.14 -5.14 -6.04
N ALA A 105 -15.59 -3.96 -6.32
CA ALA A 105 -14.46 -3.39 -5.60
C ALA A 105 -14.77 -2.91 -4.18
N ARG A 106 -16.05 -2.60 -3.86
CA ARG A 106 -16.51 -2.24 -2.50
C ARG A 106 -16.88 -3.47 -1.68
N GLY A 107 -17.53 -4.45 -2.29
CA GLY A 107 -17.99 -5.68 -1.66
C GLY A 107 -16.88 -6.71 -1.48
N ARG A 108 -15.86 -6.67 -2.35
CA ARG A 108 -14.58 -7.33 -2.09
C ARG A 108 -13.83 -6.37 -1.19
N SER A 109 -13.79 -6.67 0.11
CA SER A 109 -12.86 -5.96 0.98
C SER A 109 -11.48 -6.02 0.29
N THR A 110 -10.68 -4.99 0.50
CA THR A 110 -9.28 -4.91 0.10
C THR A 110 -8.41 -6.13 0.49
N ASP A 111 -8.98 -7.17 1.11
CA ASP A 111 -8.38 -8.43 1.54
C ASP A 111 -8.16 -9.45 0.41
N GLU A 112 -8.99 -9.52 -0.65
CA GLU A 112 -8.78 -10.47 -1.76
C GLU A 112 -7.72 -9.99 -2.77
N LEU A 113 -7.43 -8.69 -2.77
CA LEU A 113 -6.50 -8.03 -3.71
C LEU A 113 -5.02 -8.16 -3.31
N TYR A 114 -4.75 -8.64 -2.08
CA TYR A 114 -3.42 -8.68 -1.47
C TYR A 114 -3.20 -9.92 -0.58
N SER A 115 -3.77 -11.09 -0.91
CA SER A 115 -3.87 -12.21 0.04
C SER A 115 -2.54 -12.59 0.72
N ASP A 116 -1.40 -12.50 0.03
CA ASP A 116 -0.09 -12.79 0.64
C ASP A 116 0.45 -11.60 1.45
N ARG A 117 0.35 -10.36 0.93
CA ARG A 117 0.90 -9.18 1.61
C ARG A 117 0.09 -8.74 2.82
N VAL A 118 -1.23 -8.87 2.82
CA VAL A 118 -2.10 -8.52 3.95
C VAL A 118 -1.98 -9.58 5.04
N ALA A 119 -1.90 -10.86 4.68
CA ALA A 119 -1.62 -11.93 5.65
C ALA A 119 -0.26 -11.70 6.33
N VAL A 120 0.79 -11.45 5.55
CA VAL A 120 2.12 -11.11 6.09
C VAL A 120 2.06 -9.85 6.94
N ARG A 121 1.40 -8.78 6.48
CA ARG A 121 1.23 -7.56 7.25
C ARG A 121 0.51 -7.81 8.58
N ARG A 122 -0.59 -8.57 8.59
CA ARG A 122 -1.33 -8.93 9.81
C ARG A 122 -0.50 -9.78 10.77
N GLU A 123 0.22 -10.76 10.25
CA GLU A 123 1.14 -11.61 11.01
C GLU A 123 2.27 -10.81 11.62
N MET A 124 2.88 -9.88 10.87
CA MET A 124 3.92 -8.97 11.36
C MET A 124 3.40 -8.08 12.48
N THR A 125 2.22 -7.48 12.30
CA THR A 125 1.61 -6.64 13.34
C THR A 125 1.28 -7.47 14.58
N ALA A 126 0.70 -8.67 14.42
CA ALA A 126 0.39 -9.57 15.53
C ALA A 126 1.65 -10.01 16.29
N LEU A 127 2.73 -10.36 15.57
CA LEU A 127 4.02 -10.74 16.15
C LEU A 127 4.64 -9.62 17.00
N MET A 128 4.37 -8.36 16.65
CA MET A 128 4.89 -7.18 17.36
C MET A 128 3.95 -6.63 18.42
N GLN A 129 2.77 -7.23 18.64
CA GLN A 129 1.82 -6.78 19.68
C GLN A 129 2.39 -6.89 21.09
N ASP A 130 3.34 -7.80 21.31
CA ASP A 130 4.10 -7.92 22.57
C ASP A 130 5.08 -6.75 22.81
N ARG A 131 5.19 -5.82 21.85
CA ARG A 131 6.01 -4.61 21.86
C ARG A 131 7.52 -4.89 22.00
N GLY A 132 7.94 -6.12 21.72
CA GLY A 132 9.33 -6.52 21.64
C GLY A 132 10.05 -5.88 20.44
N LEU A 133 11.35 -5.61 20.60
CA LEU A 133 12.21 -5.26 19.48
C LEU A 133 12.49 -6.52 18.66
N ARG A 134 12.22 -6.45 17.35
CA ARG A 134 12.41 -7.59 16.44
C ARG A 134 13.32 -7.21 15.29
N THR A 135 14.26 -8.09 14.94
CA THR A 135 15.03 -8.01 13.71
C THR A 135 14.20 -8.46 12.52
N LYS A 136 14.60 -8.06 11.31
CA LYS A 136 13.96 -8.53 10.08
C LYS A 136 13.94 -10.07 9.96
N SER A 137 15.01 -10.73 10.41
CA SER A 137 15.10 -12.21 10.38
C SER A 137 14.12 -12.87 11.34
N GLU A 138 13.96 -12.32 12.54
CA GLU A 138 12.95 -12.81 13.51
C GLU A 138 11.53 -12.60 13.00
N ILE A 139 11.28 -11.49 12.31
CA ILE A 139 9.97 -11.20 11.70
C ILE A 139 9.67 -12.18 10.57
N LEU A 140 10.63 -12.41 9.68
CA LEU A 140 10.47 -13.40 8.61
C LEU A 140 10.20 -14.80 9.17
N ALA A 141 10.92 -15.20 10.23
CA ALA A 141 10.71 -16.50 10.88
C ALA A 141 9.33 -16.63 11.54
N GLY A 142 8.74 -15.51 11.99
CA GLY A 142 7.42 -15.47 12.62
C GLY A 142 6.24 -15.20 11.67
N CYS A 143 6.49 -15.04 10.37
CA CYS A 143 5.46 -14.74 9.36
C CYS A 143 5.38 -15.87 8.32
N PRO A 144 4.60 -16.94 8.57
CA PRO A 144 4.52 -18.10 7.68
C PRO A 144 3.99 -17.75 6.29
N SER A 145 3.25 -16.65 6.13
CA SER A 145 2.76 -16.20 4.83
C SER A 145 3.85 -15.51 3.99
N ALA A 146 5.02 -15.20 4.56
CA ALA A 146 6.08 -14.47 3.87
C ALA A 146 6.93 -15.42 3.03
N LYS A 147 7.05 -15.13 1.73
CA LYS A 147 7.78 -15.95 0.76
C LYS A 147 9.26 -15.60 0.67
N SER A 148 9.65 -14.40 1.12
CA SER A 148 11.05 -13.96 1.09
C SER A 148 11.37 -12.82 2.05
N GLU A 149 12.65 -12.69 2.39
CA GLU A 149 13.18 -11.55 3.17
C GLU A 149 12.96 -10.20 2.47
N HIS A 150 12.93 -10.18 1.13
CA HIS A 150 12.68 -8.97 0.36
C HIS A 150 11.23 -8.48 0.49
N GLU A 151 10.27 -9.41 0.50
CA GLU A 151 8.86 -9.11 0.71
C GLU A 151 8.62 -8.52 2.10
N VAL A 152 9.17 -9.13 3.14
CA VAL A 152 9.14 -8.58 4.51
C VAL A 152 9.78 -7.20 4.56
N SER A 153 10.89 -6.98 3.86
CA SER A 153 11.56 -5.68 3.81
C SER A 153 10.69 -4.58 3.16
N GLN A 154 9.95 -4.90 2.09
CA GLN A 154 9.06 -3.93 1.46
C GLN A 154 7.86 -3.61 2.35
N ILE A 155 7.27 -4.62 2.99
CA ILE A 155 6.13 -4.42 3.89
C ILE A 155 6.56 -3.64 5.15
N LEU A 156 7.75 -3.92 5.70
CA LEU A 156 8.32 -3.12 6.80
C LEU A 156 8.54 -1.67 6.38
N HIS A 157 9.05 -1.45 5.17
CA HIS A 157 9.24 -0.09 4.66
C HIS A 157 7.90 0.65 4.54
N ASP A 158 6.86 0.01 4.00
CA ASP A 158 5.52 0.57 3.90
C ASP A 158 4.94 0.89 5.29
N LEU A 159 5.02 -0.05 6.25
CA LEU A 159 4.55 0.13 7.63
C LEU A 159 5.30 1.25 8.37
N VAL A 160 6.60 1.40 8.14
CA VAL A 160 7.40 2.49 8.72
C VAL A 160 7.04 3.84 8.11
N ARG A 161 6.87 3.89 6.78
CA ARG A 161 6.42 5.09 6.07
C ARG A 161 5.05 5.56 6.55
N GLU A 162 4.15 4.61 6.80
CA GLU A 162 2.79 4.85 7.31
C GLU A 162 2.77 5.18 8.82
N GLY A 163 3.91 5.08 9.51
CA GLY A 163 4.01 5.33 10.96
C GLY A 163 3.44 4.22 11.84
N ILE A 164 3.03 3.10 11.24
CA ILE A 164 2.47 1.95 11.95
C ILE A 164 3.57 1.18 12.69
N VAL A 165 4.77 1.11 12.13
CA VAL A 165 5.92 0.44 12.76
C VAL A 165 7.05 1.44 12.93
N VAL A 166 7.75 1.37 14.06
CA VAL A 166 8.97 2.16 14.28
C VAL A 166 10.17 1.32 13.89
N ALA A 167 11.10 1.93 13.16
CA ALA A 167 12.40 1.36 12.83
C ALA A 167 13.50 2.09 13.61
N GLU A 168 14.27 1.33 14.39
CA GLU A 168 15.37 1.84 15.21
C GLU A 168 16.71 1.26 14.70
N GLY A 169 17.72 2.12 14.52
CA GLY A 169 19.05 1.74 14.09
C GLY A 169 19.26 1.68 12.56
N GLU A 170 20.48 1.31 12.18
CA GLU A 170 20.99 1.39 10.80
C GLU A 170 20.87 0.07 10.05
N SER A 171 20.41 0.14 8.80
CA SER A 171 20.26 -0.91 7.78
C SER A 171 20.34 -2.38 8.27
N ARG A 172 21.55 -2.90 8.54
CA ARG A 172 21.77 -4.32 8.89
C ARG A 172 21.44 -4.69 10.33
N LYS A 173 21.40 -3.73 11.26
CA LYS A 173 21.05 -3.92 12.68
C LYS A 173 19.72 -3.24 13.03
N ARG A 174 18.90 -2.94 12.03
CA ARG A 174 17.63 -2.25 12.22
C ARG A 174 16.63 -3.15 12.94
N LEU A 175 16.09 -2.64 14.03
CA LEU A 175 15.08 -3.27 14.86
C LEU A 175 13.72 -2.62 14.60
N TYR A 176 12.66 -3.41 14.67
CA TYR A 176 11.30 -2.99 14.38
C TYR A 176 10.39 -3.31 15.55
N TRP A 177 9.43 -2.44 15.82
CA TRP A 177 8.46 -2.62 16.91
C TRP A 177 7.20 -1.74 16.70
N LEU A 178 6.10 -2.10 17.37
CA LEU A 178 4.85 -1.33 17.36
C LEU A 178 4.78 -0.35 18.54
N PRO A 179 4.55 0.96 18.30
CA PRO A 179 4.28 1.92 19.37
C PRO A 179 2.85 1.75 19.90
N ALA A 180 2.66 2.03 21.19
CA ALA A 180 1.36 1.86 21.87
C ALA A 180 0.27 2.79 21.30
N SER A 181 0.68 3.90 20.69
CA SER A 181 -0.18 4.98 20.17
C SER A 181 -0.83 4.68 18.81
N ASN A 182 -0.66 3.50 18.23
CA ASN A 182 -1.11 3.21 16.86
C ASN A 182 -2.58 2.81 16.71
N GLN A 183 -3.47 3.43 17.49
CA GLN A 183 -4.82 3.66 17.02
C GLN A 183 -4.82 4.91 16.13
N GLY A 184 -4.61 4.70 14.82
CA GLY A 184 -5.28 5.41 13.73
C GLY A 184 -5.06 6.91 13.51
N GLU A 185 -4.85 7.73 14.53
CA GLU A 185 -4.79 9.18 14.41
C GLU A 185 -3.74 9.69 15.40
N LEU A 186 -2.94 10.67 15.00
CA LEU A 186 -2.56 11.72 15.94
C LEU A 186 -3.85 12.48 16.29
N GLU A 187 -4.82 11.77 16.90
CA GLU A 187 -5.78 12.41 17.76
C GLU A 187 -4.90 13.01 18.83
N PHE A 188 -4.67 14.32 18.71
CA PHE A 188 -4.79 15.15 19.88
C PHE A 188 -6.21 14.91 20.40
N ALA A 189 -6.43 13.77 21.06
CA ALA A 189 -7.40 13.72 22.12
C ALA A 189 -7.01 14.94 22.93
N SER A 190 -7.84 15.99 22.90
CA SER A 190 -7.73 17.07 23.85
C SER A 190 -7.68 16.36 25.19
N PRO A 191 -6.50 16.24 25.82
CA PRO A 191 -6.42 15.42 26.99
C PRO A 191 -7.14 16.26 28.03
N GLU A 192 -8.28 15.79 28.50
CA GLU A 192 -8.58 16.03 29.88
C GLU A 192 -7.42 15.39 30.68
N SER A 193 -6.38 16.19 30.90
CA SER A 193 -5.26 16.01 31.84
C SER A 193 -4.19 14.92 31.58
N GLU A 194 -3.43 15.01 30.50
CA GLU A 194 -1.99 14.67 30.59
C GLU A 194 -1.22 15.98 30.75
N GLU A 195 -0.70 16.24 31.95
CA GLU A 195 0.15 17.40 32.25
C GLU A 195 1.46 17.28 31.46
N PHE A 196 1.51 17.87 30.26
CA PHE A 196 2.77 17.99 29.53
C PHE A 196 3.51 19.27 29.95
N THR A 197 4.84 19.17 30.07
CA THR A 197 5.70 20.35 30.25
C THR A 197 6.32 20.72 28.92
N LEU A 198 6.17 21.98 28.50
CA LEU A 198 6.86 22.55 27.35
C LEU A 198 8.21 23.13 27.79
N GLU A 199 9.31 22.51 27.36
CA GLU A 199 10.67 23.02 27.53
C GLU A 199 11.13 23.68 26.21
N ARG A 200 11.56 24.94 26.30
CA ARG A 200 12.14 25.66 25.15
C ARG A 200 13.64 25.81 25.37
N ALA A 201 14.42 25.21 24.46
CA ALA A 201 15.87 25.37 24.40
C ALA A 201 16.27 26.01 23.06
N GLU A 202 17.47 26.56 22.95
CA GLU A 202 17.92 27.17 21.70
C GLU A 202 17.83 26.18 20.52
N GLY A 203 16.94 26.49 19.58
CA GLY A 203 16.71 25.68 18.37
C GLY A 203 15.89 24.40 18.57
N LYS A 204 15.30 24.15 19.74
CA LYS A 204 14.44 22.98 20.01
C LYS A 204 13.21 23.31 20.85
N LEU A 205 12.06 22.73 20.50
CA LEU A 205 10.88 22.66 21.37
C LEU A 205 10.74 21.24 21.89
N ARG A 206 10.55 21.05 23.20
CA ARG A 206 10.37 19.73 23.79
C ARG A 206 9.09 19.67 24.61
N LEU A 207 8.22 18.73 24.29
CA LEU A 207 6.99 18.41 25.01
C LEU A 207 7.25 17.14 25.82
N VAL A 208 7.17 17.22 27.14
CA VAL A 208 7.40 16.08 28.05
C VAL A 208 6.07 15.67 28.68
N PHE A 209 5.62 14.45 28.43
CA PHE A 209 4.26 14.00 28.80
C PHE A 209 4.22 13.36 30.20
N GLN A 210 5.33 12.78 30.69
CA GLN A 210 5.48 12.33 32.08
C GLN A 210 6.93 12.41 32.60
N ARG A 211 7.12 12.76 33.89
CA ARG A 211 8.41 12.72 34.61
C ARG A 211 8.83 11.28 34.94
N GLY A 212 9.14 10.48 33.93
CA GLY A 212 9.80 9.19 34.10
C GLY A 212 11.28 9.28 33.77
N GLN A 213 12.18 9.12 34.75
CA GLN A 213 13.58 8.77 34.46
C GLN A 213 13.64 7.32 33.98
N VAL A 214 13.20 7.07 32.75
CA VAL A 214 13.31 5.73 32.17
C VAL A 214 14.74 5.56 31.65
N ALA A 215 15.46 4.58 32.21
CA ALA A 215 16.87 4.31 31.90
C ALA A 215 17.09 3.75 30.48
N LYS A 216 16.05 3.18 29.87
CA LYS A 216 16.05 2.67 28.50
C LYS A 216 14.93 3.34 27.72
N ARG A 217 15.25 3.91 26.56
CA ARG A 217 14.32 4.65 25.72
C ARG A 217 14.39 4.11 24.30
N LYS A 218 13.25 3.98 23.64
CA LYS A 218 13.16 3.75 22.21
C LYS A 218 13.00 5.11 21.54
N THR A 219 13.69 5.34 20.43
CA THR A 219 13.70 6.65 19.76
C THR A 219 13.25 6.52 18.31
N GLN A 220 12.30 7.36 17.90
CA GLN A 220 11.91 7.55 16.51
C GLN A 220 12.31 8.95 16.06
N PHE A 221 12.83 9.08 14.84
CA PHE A 221 13.14 10.37 14.23
C PHE A 221 12.39 10.53 12.92
N ARG A 222 11.72 11.67 12.73
CA ARG A 222 10.94 11.98 11.53
C ARG A 222 10.98 13.48 11.27
N ASN A 223 11.60 13.90 10.16
CA ASN A 223 11.56 15.28 9.65
C ASN A 223 11.85 16.36 10.71
N GLY A 224 12.93 16.21 11.48
CA GLY A 224 13.27 17.12 12.57
C GLY A 224 12.46 16.92 13.86
N ILE A 225 11.56 15.94 13.93
CA ILE A 225 10.80 15.57 15.13
C ILE A 225 11.37 14.27 15.68
N GLN A 226 11.85 14.30 16.91
CA GLN A 226 12.31 13.15 17.68
C GLN A 226 11.22 12.77 18.68
N LEU A 227 10.76 11.53 18.64
CA LEU A 227 9.81 10.96 19.58
C LEU A 227 10.53 9.94 20.45
N GLN A 228 10.41 10.06 21.77
CA GLN A 228 10.99 9.13 22.72
C GLN A 228 9.89 8.33 23.39
N TYR A 229 10.08 7.02 23.50
CA TYR A 229 9.15 6.10 24.11
C TYR A 229 9.81 5.26 25.21
N ASP A 230 9.03 4.78 26.15
CA ASP A 230 9.48 3.82 27.15
C ASP A 230 9.63 2.40 26.54
N PRO A 231 10.20 1.41 27.26
CA PRO A 231 10.32 0.03 26.79
C PRO A 231 8.97 -0.61 26.42
N SER A 232 7.89 -0.13 27.03
CA SER A 232 6.51 -0.57 26.82
C SER A 232 5.83 0.13 25.63
N GLY A 233 6.50 1.07 24.96
CA GLY A 233 5.99 1.79 23.79
C GLY A 233 5.09 3.00 24.08
N TYR A 234 5.02 3.49 25.32
CA TYR A 234 4.34 4.74 25.67
C TYR A 234 5.21 5.96 25.36
N LEU A 235 4.61 7.04 24.85
CA LEU A 235 5.32 8.27 24.50
C LEU A 235 5.78 9.01 25.76
N LEU A 236 7.07 9.33 25.84
CA LEU A 236 7.71 10.03 26.95
C LEU A 236 7.91 11.51 26.64
N ASP A 237 8.53 11.80 25.49
CA ASP A 237 8.73 13.17 25.02
C ASP A 237 8.75 13.29 23.50
N ILE A 238 8.36 14.48 23.04
CA ILE A 238 8.47 14.93 21.65
C ILE A 238 9.47 16.07 21.63
N THR A 239 10.55 15.95 20.87
CA THR A 239 11.51 17.02 20.64
C THR A 239 11.47 17.46 19.18
N ILE A 240 11.13 18.72 18.93
CA ILE A 240 11.04 19.35 17.61
C ILE A 240 12.32 20.18 17.40
N HIS A 241 13.13 19.81 16.42
CA HIS A 241 14.35 20.48 15.99
C HIS A 241 14.00 21.58 14.99
N LEU A 242 13.89 22.82 15.49
CA LEU A 242 13.42 23.97 14.70
C LEU A 242 14.32 24.29 13.49
N LYS A 243 15.62 23.98 13.57
CA LYS A 243 16.57 24.21 12.47
C LYS A 243 16.38 23.24 11.29
N GLU A 244 15.82 22.07 11.53
CA GLU A 244 15.66 21.02 10.51
C GLU A 244 14.32 21.11 9.78
N ILE A 245 13.36 21.86 10.33
CA ILE A 245 12.03 22.07 9.76
C ILE A 245 12.02 23.27 8.79
N ALA A 246 13.00 24.17 8.88
CA ALA A 246 13.08 25.41 8.10
C ALA A 246 13.43 25.23 6.59
N HIS A 247 13.55 23.98 6.11
CA HIS A 247 13.92 23.66 4.73
C HIS A 247 12.88 22.81 3.97
N VAL A 248 11.62 22.81 4.42
CA VAL A 248 10.48 22.20 3.69
C VAL A 248 9.67 23.28 3.00
#